data_AF-A0A6V8MJD0-F1
#
_entry.id   AF-A0A6V8MJD0-F1
#
_cell.length_a   1.000
_cell.length_b   1.000
_cell.length_c   1.000
_cell.angle_alpha   90.00
_cell.angle_beta   90.00
_cell.angle_gamma   90.00
#
_symmetry.space_group_name_H-M   'P 1'
#
loop_
_entity.id
_entity.type
_entity.pdbx_description
1 polymer ?
#
loop_
_entity_poly.entity_id
_entity_poly.type
_entity_poly.pdbx_seq_one_letter_code
_entity_poly.pdbx_strand_id
1 'polypeptide(L)'
;MNETPKIVPPPVLRARSPWCVRGSLQQERHVNVSIQPALTATGDPTLIKIALRKLFSNAWKYTTGRSPAVIEFAASPEGKAFLMRDNGVGFDPADAARLFHPFQHLHDNDRLAG
;
A
#
# COMPACT_ATOMS: atom_id res chain seq x y z
N MET A 1 -21.49 -27.31 7.62
CA MET A 1 -20.97 -27.23 6.25
C MET A 1 -20.85 -25.76 5.89
N ASN A 2 -19.77 -25.15 6.36
CA ASN A 2 -19.44 -23.74 6.17
C ASN A 2 -18.25 -23.69 5.22
N GLU A 3 -18.55 -23.66 3.92
CA GLU A 3 -17.54 -23.49 2.89
C GLU A 3 -16.93 -22.09 3.04
N THR A 4 -15.69 -22.03 3.53
CA THR A 4 -14.84 -20.85 3.43
C THR A 4 -14.81 -20.42 1.96
N PRO A 5 -15.21 -19.17 1.60
CA PRO A 5 -15.17 -18.75 0.22
C PRO A 5 -13.73 -18.83 -0.28
N LYS A 6 -13.54 -19.63 -1.34
CA LYS A 6 -12.24 -19.77 -2.00
C LYS A 6 -11.87 -18.42 -2.60
N ILE A 7 -11.01 -17.68 -1.92
CA ILE A 7 -10.37 -16.48 -2.46
C ILE A 7 -9.52 -16.96 -3.64
N VAL A 8 -10.01 -16.74 -4.85
CA VAL A 8 -9.23 -16.96 -6.07
C VAL A 8 -8.05 -16.00 -5.99
N PRO A 9 -6.79 -16.47 -6.06
CA PRO A 9 -5.66 -15.56 -6.05
C PRO A 9 -5.79 -14.63 -7.26
N PRO A 10 -5.73 -13.31 -7.07
CA PRO A 10 -5.78 -12.34 -8.17
C PRO A 10 -4.62 -12.58 -9.14
N PRO A 11 -4.73 -12.13 -10.40
CA PRO A 11 -3.60 -12.12 -11.32
C PRO A 11 -2.47 -11.26 -10.73
N VAL A 12 -1.25 -11.83 -10.63
CA VAL A 12 -0.06 -11.12 -10.18
C VAL A 12 0.30 -10.03 -11.21
N LEU A 13 0.01 -8.78 -10.89
CA LEU A 13 0.39 -7.65 -11.74
C LEU A 13 1.89 -7.35 -11.57
N ARG A 14 2.66 -7.52 -12.65
CA ARG A 14 4.05 -7.06 -12.75
C ARG A 14 4.05 -5.56 -13.08
N ALA A 15 4.10 -4.70 -12.06
CA ALA A 15 4.15 -3.25 -12.27
C ALA A 15 5.60 -2.74 -12.22
N ARG A 16 6.00 -1.94 -13.23
CA ARG A 16 7.21 -1.11 -13.18
C ARG A 16 6.89 0.20 -12.44
N SER A 17 7.75 0.61 -11.51
CA SER A 17 7.57 1.89 -10.82
C SER A 17 7.87 3.07 -11.76
N PRO A 18 6.94 4.04 -11.97
CA PRO A 18 7.17 5.19 -12.85
C PRO A 18 8.06 6.29 -12.25
N TRP A 19 8.52 6.14 -10.99
CA TRP A 19 9.42 7.09 -10.31
C TRP A 19 10.92 6.84 -10.59
N CYS A 20 11.26 6.07 -11.62
CA CYS A 20 12.65 5.80 -11.99
C CYS A 20 13.27 7.02 -12.70
N VAL A 21 13.71 8.02 -11.94
CA VAL A 21 14.62 9.07 -12.42
C VAL A 21 16.05 8.62 -12.18
N ARG A 22 16.77 8.37 -13.27
CA ARG A 22 18.23 8.19 -13.44
C ARG A 22 19.03 7.69 -12.23
N GLY A 23 19.50 6.44 -12.34
CA GLY A 23 20.74 6.00 -11.69
C GLY A 23 20.57 5.06 -10.50
N SER A 24 20.17 3.82 -10.75
CA SER A 24 20.63 2.60 -10.06
C SER A 24 19.73 1.43 -10.49
N LEU A 25 20.35 0.27 -10.70
CA LEU A 25 19.71 -0.98 -11.11
C LEU A 25 18.65 -1.39 -10.07
N GLN A 26 17.39 -0.98 -10.26
CA GLN A 26 16.28 -1.47 -9.46
C GLN A 26 15.98 -2.90 -9.91
N GLN A 27 16.38 -3.86 -9.09
CA GLN A 27 16.00 -5.27 -9.18
C GLN A 27 14.51 -5.38 -9.53
N GLU A 28 14.17 -6.19 -10.54
CA GLU A 28 12.77 -6.46 -10.88
C GLU A 28 12.06 -6.99 -9.63
N ARG A 29 11.24 -6.14 -9.02
CA ARG A 29 10.65 -6.43 -7.71
C ARG A 29 9.34 -7.16 -7.92
N HIS A 30 9.26 -8.40 -7.44
CA HIS A 30 8.05 -9.20 -7.50
C HIS A 30 7.09 -8.80 -6.38
N VAL A 31 5.97 -8.19 -6.75
CA VAL A 31 4.90 -7.79 -5.82
C VAL A 31 3.60 -8.42 -6.26
N ASN A 32 2.95 -9.16 -5.36
CA ASN A 32 1.62 -9.67 -5.59
C ASN A 32 0.60 -8.58 -5.27
N VAL A 33 -0.12 -8.10 -6.29
CA VAL A 33 -1.11 -7.04 -6.15
C VAL A 33 -2.50 -7.62 -6.42
N SER A 34 -3.38 -7.55 -5.42
CA SER A 34 -4.80 -7.87 -5.50
C SER A 34 -5.64 -6.60 -5.58
N ILE A 35 -6.54 -6.52 -6.56
CA ILE A 35 -7.55 -5.46 -6.59
C ILE A 35 -8.90 -6.16 -6.81
N GLN A 36 -9.83 -5.95 -5.88
CA GLN A 36 -11.19 -6.45 -6.04
C GLN A 36 -11.82 -5.84 -7.31
N PRO A 37 -12.41 -6.65 -8.20
CA PRO A 37 -13.05 -6.14 -9.40
C PRO A 37 -14.31 -5.32 -9.05
N ALA A 38 -14.69 -4.44 -9.98
CA ALA A 38 -15.93 -3.66 -9.92
C ALA A 38 -16.08 -2.75 -8.68
N LEU A 39 -14.98 -2.27 -8.10
CA LEU A 39 -15.00 -1.23 -7.08
C LEU A 39 -15.48 0.11 -7.70
N THR A 40 -16.52 0.69 -7.12
CA THR A 40 -17.10 1.97 -7.55
C THR A 40 -17.27 2.90 -6.36
N ALA A 41 -17.05 4.19 -6.58
CA ALA A 41 -17.28 5.24 -5.60
C ALA A 41 -17.81 6.49 -6.27
N THR A 42 -18.61 7.26 -5.53
CA THR A 42 -19.07 8.59 -5.92
C THR A 42 -18.21 9.63 -5.22
N GLY A 43 -17.63 10.56 -5.97
CA GLY A 43 -16.83 11.66 -5.43
C GLY A 43 -16.05 12.39 -6.52
N ASP A 44 -15.23 13.36 -6.10
CA ASP A 44 -14.38 14.11 -7.03
C ASP A 44 -13.28 13.18 -7.61
N PRO A 45 -13.20 13.02 -8.95
CA PRO A 45 -12.27 12.09 -9.57
C PRO A 45 -10.80 12.48 -9.37
N THR A 46 -10.51 13.78 -9.23
CA THR A 46 -9.16 14.28 -9.00
C THR A 46 -8.70 13.96 -7.59
N LEU A 47 -9.54 14.23 -6.59
CA LEU A 47 -9.22 13.93 -5.19
C LEU A 47 -9.08 12.42 -4.96
N ILE A 48 -9.96 11.61 -5.55
CA ILE A 48 -9.86 10.15 -5.48
C ILE A 48 -8.54 9.66 -6.09
N LYS A 49 -8.17 10.18 -7.27
CA LYS A 49 -6.90 9.81 -7.93
C LYS A 49 -5.68 10.18 -7.07
N ILE A 50 -5.70 11.36 -6.43
CA ILE A 50 -4.63 11.79 -5.53
C ILE A 50 -4.53 10.85 -4.33
N ALA A 51 -5.65 10.55 -3.67
CA ALA A 51 -5.71 9.67 -2.51
C ALA A 51 -5.20 8.27 -2.85
N LEU A 52 -5.71 7.64 -3.92
CA LEU A 52 -5.27 6.32 -4.36
C LEU A 52 -3.78 6.30 -4.68
N ARG A 53 -3.26 7.30 -5.40
CA ARG A 53 -1.82 7.38 -5.71
C ARG A 53 -0.97 7.43 -4.43
N LYS A 54 -1.40 8.17 -3.41
CA LYS A 54 -0.69 8.24 -2.13
C LYS A 54 -0.70 6.90 -1.41
N LEU A 55 -1.85 6.24 -1.34
CA LEU A 55 -1.99 4.94 -0.69
C LEU A 55 -1.15 3.86 -1.41
N PHE A 56 -1.28 3.71 -2.73
CA PHE A 56 -0.50 2.73 -3.50
C PHE A 56 1.00 3.02 -3.46
N SER A 57 1.41 4.30 -3.48
CA SER A 57 2.83 4.66 -3.35
C SER A 57 3.38 4.28 -1.98
N ASN A 58 2.60 4.44 -0.92
CA ASN A 58 2.98 4.02 0.44
C ASN A 58 3.10 2.51 0.52
N ALA A 59 2.09 1.76 0.08
CA ALA A 59 2.10 0.30 0.07
C ALA A 59 3.30 -0.25 -0.73
N TRP A 60 3.60 0.33 -1.90
CA TRP A 60 4.77 -0.05 -2.68
C TRP A 60 6.09 0.21 -1.94
N LYS A 61 6.23 1.40 -1.34
CA LYS A 61 7.43 1.78 -0.57
C LYS A 61 7.64 0.85 0.63
N TYR A 62 6.61 0.64 1.44
CA TYR A 62 6.73 -0.06 2.72
C TYR A 62 6.79 -1.59 2.61
N THR A 63 6.44 -2.16 1.45
CA THR A 63 6.66 -3.58 1.11
C THR A 63 8.08 -3.88 0.59
N THR A 64 8.98 -2.90 0.54
CA THR A 64 10.38 -3.12 0.14
C THR A 64 11.06 -4.12 1.07
N GLY A 65 11.78 -5.09 0.49
CA GLY A 65 12.47 -6.15 1.25
C GLY A 65 11.58 -7.34 1.64
N ARG A 66 10.27 -7.31 1.35
CA ARG A 66 9.37 -8.45 1.56
C ARG A 66 9.46 -9.46 0.41
N SER A 67 9.48 -10.75 0.73
CA SER A 67 9.42 -11.85 -0.24
C SER A 67 8.51 -12.96 0.28
N PRO A 68 7.26 -13.09 -0.21
CA PRO A 68 6.63 -12.24 -1.22
C PRO A 68 6.20 -10.88 -0.65
N ALA A 69 6.30 -9.82 -1.47
CA ALA A 69 5.62 -8.56 -1.21
C ALA A 69 4.14 -8.67 -1.63
N VAL A 70 3.20 -8.23 -0.79
CA VAL A 70 1.75 -8.36 -1.00
C VAL A 70 1.07 -7.02 -0.76
N ILE A 71 0.20 -6.62 -1.70
CA ILE A 71 -0.68 -5.45 -1.60
C ILE A 71 -2.08 -5.87 -2.03
N GLU A 72 -3.11 -5.47 -1.27
CA GLU A 72 -4.51 -5.76 -1.54
C GLU A 72 -5.37 -4.50 -1.43
N PHE A 73 -6.29 -4.32 -2.37
CA PHE A 73 -7.29 -3.27 -2.36
C PHE A 73 -8.69 -3.85 -2.57
N ALA A 74 -9.57 -3.65 -1.60
CA ALA A 74 -10.90 -4.26 -1.56
C ALA A 74 -11.94 -3.33 -0.92
N ALA A 75 -13.22 -3.65 -1.05
CA ALA A 75 -14.27 -3.04 -0.23
C ALA A 75 -14.27 -3.65 1.17
N SER A 76 -14.64 -2.86 2.17
CA SER A 76 -14.99 -3.38 3.50
C SER A 76 -16.17 -4.35 3.38
N PRO A 77 -16.29 -5.37 4.25
CA PRO A 77 -17.42 -6.29 4.25
C PRO A 77 -18.79 -5.57 4.27
N GLU A 78 -18.87 -4.41 4.89
CA GLU A 78 -20.09 -3.59 5.01
C GLU A 78 -20.35 -2.71 3.78
N GLY A 79 -19.44 -2.69 2.79
CA GLY A 79 -19.52 -1.86 1.59
C GLY A 79 -19.39 -0.35 1.82
N LYS A 80 -19.01 0.08 3.03
CA LYS A 80 -18.95 1.51 3.43
C LYS A 80 -17.58 2.15 3.24
N ALA A 81 -16.53 1.36 3.07
CA ALA A 81 -15.18 1.84 2.91
C ALA A 81 -14.40 1.00 1.90
N PHE A 82 -13.27 1.53 1.44
CA PHE A 82 -12.24 0.73 0.79
C PHE A 82 -11.10 0.46 1.77
N LEU A 83 -10.54 -0.73 1.69
CA LEU A 83 -9.45 -1.21 2.51
C LEU A 83 -8.21 -1.35 1.62
N MET A 84 -7.10 -0.74 2.05
CA MET A 84 -5.78 -1.03 1.51
C MET A 84 -4.98 -1.80 2.56
N ARG A 85 -4.51 -2.99 2.18
CA ARG A 85 -3.68 -3.85 3.04
C ARG A 85 -2.36 -4.11 2.35
N ASP A 86 -1.28 -4.10 3.11
CA ASP A 86 0.03 -4.53 2.66
C ASP A 86 0.75 -5.30 3.76
N ASN A 87 1.74 -6.11 3.38
CA ASN A 87 2.59 -6.84 4.34
C ASN A 87 3.92 -6.12 4.61
N GLY A 88 3.93 -4.79 4.52
CA GLY A 88 5.11 -3.96 4.71
C GLY A 88 5.64 -3.94 6.13
N VAL A 89 6.55 -3.01 6.41
CA VAL A 89 7.16 -2.84 7.74
C VAL A 89 6.15 -2.43 8.82
N GLY A 90 4.99 -1.89 8.43
CA GLY A 90 3.98 -1.39 9.35
C GLY A 90 4.44 -0.13 10.09
N PHE A 91 3.76 0.18 11.18
CA PHE A 91 4.08 1.27 12.11
C PHE A 91 3.65 0.84 13.52
N ASP A 92 4.23 1.47 14.54
CA ASP A 92 3.81 1.25 15.93
C ASP A 92 2.37 1.80 16.11
N PRO A 93 1.41 1.00 16.61
CA PRO A 93 0.06 1.47 16.91
C PRO A 93 0.02 2.75 17.77
N ALA A 94 1.03 2.98 18.63
CA ALA A 94 1.16 4.20 19.42
C ALA A 94 1.36 5.46 18.54
N ASP A 95 1.96 5.31 17.36
CA ASP A 95 2.17 6.39 16.39
C ASP A 95 1.02 6.53 15.38
N ALA A 96 -0.04 5.70 15.47
CA ALA A 96 -1.14 5.68 14.51
C ALA A 96 -1.84 7.05 14.37
N ALA A 97 -1.97 7.79 15.48
CA ALA A 97 -2.57 9.11 15.51
C ALA A 97 -1.77 10.15 14.69
N ARG A 98 -0.47 9.93 14.49
CA ARG A 98 0.44 10.87 13.80
C ARG A 98 0.51 10.64 12.29
N LEU A 99 0.08 9.48 11.79
CA LEU A 99 0.16 9.10 10.37
C LEU A 99 -0.62 10.02 9.43
N PHE A 100 -1.69 10.62 9.93
CA PHE A 100 -2.58 11.47 9.14
C PHE A 100 -2.42 12.97 9.46
N HIS A 101 -1.45 13.32 10.31
CA HIS A 101 -1.08 14.71 10.50
C HIS A 101 -0.26 15.18 9.29
N PRO A 102 -0.70 16.24 8.59
CA PRO A 102 0.09 16.78 7.49
C PRO A 102 1.46 17.25 8.01
N PHE A 103 2.54 16.86 7.31
CA PHE A 103 3.93 17.33 7.47
C PHE A 103 4.73 16.90 8.71
N GLN A 104 4.62 15.65 9.18
CA GLN A 104 5.63 15.11 10.12
C GLN A 104 6.66 14.26 9.37
N HIS A 105 7.83 14.84 9.10
CA HIS A 105 9.04 14.02 8.92
C HIS A 105 9.38 13.44 10.29
N LEU A 106 9.38 12.10 10.43
CA LEU A 106 10.06 11.49 11.58
C LEU A 106 11.54 11.90 11.49
N HIS A 107 11.95 12.82 12.35
CA HIS A 107 13.34 13.10 12.59
C HIS A 107 13.92 11.93 13.39
N ASP A 108 14.46 10.93 12.70
CA ASP A 108 15.49 10.06 13.28
C ASP A 108 16.79 10.86 13.26
N ASN A 109 17.01 11.64 14.31
CA ASN A 109 18.32 12.22 14.62
C ASN A 109 18.48 12.25 16.14
N ASP A 110 18.78 11.09 16.72
CA ASP A 110 19.59 11.02 17.95
C ASP A 110 20.35 9.69 17.94
N ARG A 111 21.52 9.59 17.29
CA ARG A 111 22.85 10.09 17.67
C ARG A 111 23.75 8.91 18.02
N LEU A 112 24.40 8.37 16.98
CA LEU A 112 25.74 7.82 17.09
C LEU A 112 26.71 9.00 17.29
N ALA A 113 27.02 9.34 18.55
CA ALA A 113 28.23 10.06 18.95
C ALA A 113 28.29 10.18 20.49
N GLY A 114 29.17 9.37 21.08
CA GLY A 114 29.54 9.34 22.49
C GLY A 114 30.37 8.10 22.79
#